data_AF-A0A1Z4M321-F1
#
_entry.id   AF-A0A1Z4M321-F1
#
_cell.length_a   1.000
_cell.length_b   1.000
_cell.length_c   1.000
_cell.angle_alpha   90.00
_cell.angle_beta   90.00
_cell.angle_gamma   90.00
#
_symmetry.space_group_name_H-M   'P 1'
#
loop_
_entity.id
_entity.type
_entity.pdbx_description
1 polymer ?
#
loop_
_entity_poly.entity_id
_entity_poly.type
_entity_poly.pdbx_seq_one_letter_code
_entity_poly.pdbx_strand_id
1 'polypeptide(L)'
;MLNNIDSQKDTFAYTLQPYLQLTLDKIKQFAKSSEFSTKMNKAFGKTDNNLQKSWLEGRFDLPEIVIISQQEINGADGAFAGATNTIYLAKEFLETNTLNTNTIVKLLLQEYGHFIDHSINSLDSPGDEGEIFAALVLKESLDESQLLQLQTKNDTAIIFLNNQILEIEQGGAVPGGGDDEIQEILGDSDNNNLSANIPAGKKLSIANNQPY
;
A
#
# COMPACT_ATOMS: atom_id res chain seq x y z
N MET A 1 -10.71 21.56 28.09
CA MET A 1 -10.58 20.21 27.51
C MET A 1 -9.80 20.29 26.20
N LEU A 2 -8.49 20.50 26.29
CA LEU A 2 -7.55 20.45 25.17
C LEU A 2 -6.29 19.82 25.77
N ASN A 3 -5.97 18.59 25.37
CA ASN A 3 -4.70 17.86 25.62
C ASN A 3 -4.77 16.36 25.26
N ASN A 4 -5.89 15.84 24.76
CA ASN A 4 -6.04 14.38 24.57
C ASN A 4 -5.57 13.86 23.19
N ILE A 5 -5.32 14.74 22.21
CA ILE A 5 -4.89 14.34 20.85
C ILE A 5 -3.37 14.18 20.79
N ASP A 6 -2.63 15.13 21.38
CA ASP A 6 -1.16 15.11 21.40
C ASP A 6 -0.61 13.94 22.23
N SER A 7 -1.25 13.64 23.38
CA SER A 7 -0.87 12.50 24.22
C SER A 7 -1.10 11.14 23.56
N GLN A 8 -2.11 11.02 22.70
CA GLN A 8 -2.34 9.76 21.95
C GLN A 8 -1.34 9.59 20.81
N LYS A 9 -1.01 10.67 20.09
CA LYS A 9 0.02 10.64 19.04
C LYS A 9 1.38 10.18 19.60
N ASP A 10 1.77 10.70 20.76
CA ASP A 10 3.00 10.30 21.44
C ASP A 10 2.96 8.87 22.00
N THR A 11 1.79 8.43 22.49
CA THR A 11 1.62 7.06 23.02
C THR A 11 1.73 6.03 21.90
N PHE A 12 1.07 6.26 20.76
CA PHE A 12 1.15 5.34 19.63
C PHE A 12 2.54 5.31 19.00
N ALA A 13 3.19 6.47 18.85
CA ALA A 13 4.56 6.56 18.37
C ALA A 13 5.53 5.74 19.24
N TYR A 14 5.40 5.81 20.58
CA TYR A 14 6.20 5.00 21.50
C TYR A 14 5.90 3.50 21.38
N THR A 15 4.64 3.12 21.16
CA THR A 15 4.27 1.70 20.96
C THR A 15 4.72 1.12 19.62
N LEU A 16 4.89 1.93 18.57
CA LEU A 16 5.27 1.44 17.25
C LEU A 16 6.77 1.12 17.13
N GLN A 17 7.62 1.83 17.89
CA GLN A 17 9.08 1.68 17.88
C GLN A 17 9.58 0.23 17.94
N PRO A 18 9.13 -0.65 18.86
CA PRO A 18 9.60 -2.04 18.89
C PRO A 18 9.27 -2.83 17.62
N TYR A 19 8.11 -2.59 16.99
CA TYR A 19 7.75 -3.24 15.74
C TYR A 19 8.60 -2.73 14.59
N LEU A 20 8.81 -1.40 14.51
CA LEU A 20 9.68 -0.80 13.50
C LEU A 20 11.11 -1.33 13.63
N GLN A 21 11.68 -1.38 14.83
CA GLN A 21 13.02 -1.93 15.04
C GLN A 21 13.11 -3.39 14.58
N LEU A 22 12.10 -4.20 14.89
CA LEU A 22 12.05 -5.59 14.44
C LEU A 22 11.92 -5.71 12.91
N THR A 23 11.16 -4.82 12.27
CA THR A 23 11.08 -4.70 10.80
C THR A 23 12.47 -4.43 10.21
N LEU A 24 13.19 -3.43 10.72
CA LEU A 24 14.54 -3.09 10.25
C LEU A 24 15.55 -4.22 10.49
N ASP A 25 15.44 -4.93 11.62
CA ASP A 25 16.28 -6.09 11.92
C ASP A 25 16.03 -7.24 10.93
N LYS A 26 14.78 -7.46 10.52
CA LYS A 26 14.43 -8.44 9.49
C LYS A 26 14.97 -8.04 8.12
N ILE A 27 14.85 -6.78 7.74
CA ILE A 27 15.44 -6.25 6.50
C ILE A 27 16.97 -6.41 6.52
N LYS A 28 17.63 -6.10 7.64
CA LYS A 28 19.08 -6.32 7.81
C LYS A 28 19.47 -7.77 7.66
N GLN A 29 18.67 -8.70 8.18
CA GLN A 29 18.90 -10.13 8.03
C GLN A 29 18.68 -10.59 6.58
N PHE A 30 17.64 -10.07 5.92
CA PHE A 30 17.37 -10.33 4.51
C PHE A 30 18.53 -9.86 3.62
N ALA A 31 19.11 -8.68 3.88
CA ALA A 31 20.27 -8.15 3.16
C ALA A 31 21.52 -9.07 3.20
N LYS A 32 21.65 -9.92 4.23
CA LYS A 32 22.74 -10.90 4.36
C LYS A 32 22.53 -12.16 3.53
N SER A 33 21.33 -12.37 2.97
CA SER A 33 21.02 -13.56 2.19
C SER A 33 21.85 -13.59 0.90
N SER A 34 22.39 -14.76 0.57
CA SER A 34 22.98 -15.01 -0.76
C SER A 34 21.95 -14.90 -1.90
N GLU A 35 20.65 -14.96 -1.58
CA GLU A 35 19.55 -14.83 -2.53
C GLU A 35 19.00 -13.41 -2.61
N PHE A 36 19.64 -12.42 -1.97
CA PHE A 36 19.15 -11.04 -1.90
C PHE A 36 18.77 -10.49 -3.28
N SER A 37 19.71 -10.51 -4.24
CA SER A 37 19.47 -9.95 -5.57
C SER A 37 18.35 -10.66 -6.32
N THR A 38 18.26 -11.99 -6.19
CA THR A 38 17.18 -12.78 -6.81
C THR A 38 15.81 -12.43 -6.21
N LYS A 39 15.74 -12.26 -4.88
CA LYS A 39 14.49 -11.92 -4.20
C LYS A 39 14.06 -10.47 -4.44
N MET A 40 15.02 -9.53 -4.48
CA MET A 40 14.74 -8.15 -4.89
C MET A 40 14.23 -8.09 -6.31
N ASN A 41 14.87 -8.80 -7.25
CA ASN A 41 14.41 -8.87 -8.64
C ASN A 41 13.01 -9.49 -8.76
N LYS A 42 12.68 -10.46 -7.90
CA LYS A 42 11.36 -11.08 -7.84
C LYS A 42 10.26 -10.12 -7.37
N ALA A 43 10.55 -9.24 -6.40
CA ALA A 43 9.60 -8.24 -5.94
C ALA A 43 9.52 -7.05 -6.91
N PHE A 44 10.65 -6.39 -7.19
CA PHE A 44 10.70 -5.06 -7.78
C PHE A 44 11.19 -5.03 -9.25
N GLY A 45 11.34 -6.21 -9.87
CA GLY A 45 11.92 -6.35 -11.21
C GLY A 45 13.43 -6.02 -11.31
N LYS A 46 14.06 -5.54 -10.24
CA LYS A 46 15.50 -5.20 -10.19
C LYS A 46 16.08 -5.28 -8.79
N THR A 47 17.38 -4.98 -8.68
CA THR A 47 18.12 -4.92 -7.42
C THR A 47 18.95 -3.64 -7.35
N ASP A 48 19.20 -3.15 -6.15
CA ASP A 48 20.14 -2.06 -5.88
C ASP A 48 21.21 -2.52 -4.87
N ASN A 49 22.48 -2.54 -5.31
CA ASN A 49 23.61 -2.96 -4.49
C ASN A 49 23.98 -1.92 -3.41
N ASN A 50 23.71 -0.63 -3.65
CA ASN A 50 23.94 0.42 -2.66
C ASN A 50 22.92 0.29 -1.51
N LEU A 51 21.67 0.00 -1.85
CA LEU A 51 20.62 -0.29 -0.87
C LEU A 51 21.00 -1.48 0.01
N GLN A 52 21.45 -2.59 -0.60
CA GLN A 52 21.92 -3.76 0.15
C GLN A 52 23.06 -3.40 1.12
N LYS A 53 24.04 -2.64 0.66
CA LYS A 53 25.17 -2.20 1.47
C LYS A 53 24.71 -1.35 2.67
N SER A 54 23.81 -0.39 2.44
CA SER A 54 23.25 0.44 3.51
C SER A 54 22.53 -0.42 4.56
N TRP A 55 21.69 -1.37 4.14
CA TRP A 55 21.00 -2.28 5.07
C TRP A 55 21.96 -3.16 5.88
N LEU A 56 23.03 -3.67 5.26
CA LEU A 56 24.06 -4.44 5.96
C LEU A 56 24.79 -3.62 7.03
N GLU A 57 24.99 -2.33 6.78
CA GLU A 57 25.56 -1.38 7.75
C GLU A 57 24.53 -0.94 8.81
N GLY A 58 23.25 -1.27 8.64
CA GLY A 58 22.16 -0.82 9.51
C GLY A 58 21.73 0.62 9.25
N ARG A 59 21.97 1.13 8.05
CA ARG A 59 21.51 2.43 7.58
C ARG A 59 20.24 2.22 6.76
N PHE A 60 19.13 2.82 7.20
CA PHE A 60 17.83 2.71 6.56
C PHE A 60 17.31 4.12 6.30
N ASP A 61 16.95 4.38 5.05
CA ASP A 61 16.10 5.52 4.73
C ASP A 61 14.68 5.14 5.13
N LEU A 62 13.95 6.07 5.74
CA LEU A 62 12.58 5.83 6.19
C LEU A 62 11.68 6.95 5.71
N PRO A 63 10.52 6.62 5.13
CA PRO A 63 9.46 7.61 4.91
C PRO A 63 8.90 8.09 6.26
N GLU A 64 8.14 9.19 6.23
CA GLU A 64 7.36 9.58 7.40
C GLU A 64 6.34 8.49 7.70
N ILE A 65 6.10 8.18 8.98
CA ILE A 65 5.04 7.25 9.39
C ILE A 65 3.98 8.02 10.16
N VAL A 66 2.76 8.01 9.65
CA VAL A 66 1.61 8.70 10.24
C VAL A 66 0.53 7.70 10.58
N ILE A 67 -0.04 7.82 11.78
CA ILE A 67 -1.17 7.00 12.20
C ILE A 67 -2.45 7.82 11.99
N ILE A 68 -3.35 7.28 11.18
CA ILE A 68 -4.64 7.89 10.81
C ILE A 68 -5.76 6.86 10.91
N SER A 69 -7.01 7.25 10.67
CA SER A 69 -8.11 6.28 10.65
C SER A 69 -8.06 5.41 9.39
N GLN A 70 -8.50 4.16 9.51
CA GLN A 70 -8.65 3.22 8.39
C GLN A 70 -9.53 3.81 7.26
N GLN A 71 -10.54 4.61 7.62
CA GLN A 71 -11.41 5.28 6.65
C GLN A 71 -10.66 6.28 5.76
N GLU A 72 -9.66 6.99 6.30
CA GLU A 72 -8.89 8.00 5.56
C GLU A 72 -7.99 7.38 4.48
N ILE A 73 -7.66 6.09 4.58
CA ILE A 73 -6.90 5.32 3.58
C ILE A 73 -7.76 4.26 2.89
N ASN A 74 -9.00 4.62 2.59
CA ASN A 74 -9.94 3.80 1.82
C ASN A 74 -10.10 2.38 2.38
N GLY A 75 -10.14 2.26 3.71
CA GLY A 75 -10.35 0.99 4.41
C GLY A 75 -9.11 0.12 4.57
N ALA A 76 -7.93 0.53 4.08
CA ALA A 76 -6.71 -0.28 4.22
C ALA A 76 -6.15 -0.30 5.64
N ASP A 77 -5.38 -1.34 5.97
CA ASP A 77 -4.69 -1.43 7.26
C ASP A 77 -3.42 -0.56 7.28
N GLY A 78 -2.79 -0.39 6.11
CA GLY A 78 -1.67 0.49 5.84
C GLY A 78 -1.74 1.05 4.43
N ALA A 79 -1.00 2.11 4.16
CA ALA A 79 -0.84 2.62 2.81
C ALA A 79 0.45 3.42 2.64
N PHE A 80 1.07 3.35 1.46
CA PHE A 80 2.19 4.18 1.07
C PHE A 80 1.76 5.22 0.04
N ALA A 81 2.13 6.48 0.26
CA ALA A 81 1.88 7.59 -0.66
C ALA A 81 3.19 8.17 -1.19
N GLY A 82 3.60 7.76 -2.40
CA GLY A 82 4.83 8.23 -3.02
C GLY A 82 4.93 9.76 -3.16
N ALA A 83 3.82 10.43 -3.47
CA ALA A 83 3.78 11.89 -3.63
C ALA A 83 4.20 12.70 -2.38
N THR A 84 4.01 12.11 -1.19
CA THR A 84 4.38 12.71 0.10
C THR A 84 5.47 11.94 0.82
N ASN A 85 5.96 10.84 0.22
CA ASN A 85 6.89 9.90 0.84
C ASN A 85 6.49 9.51 2.27
N THR A 86 5.23 9.08 2.43
CA THR A 86 4.61 8.82 3.74
C THR A 86 3.97 7.44 3.76
N ILE A 87 4.24 6.69 4.83
CA ILE A 87 3.50 5.49 5.22
C ILE A 87 2.40 5.91 6.19
N TYR A 88 1.16 5.56 5.87
CA TYR A 88 0.02 5.67 6.74
C TYR A 88 -0.30 4.32 7.36
N LEU A 89 -0.57 4.28 8.66
CA LEU A 89 -1.03 3.08 9.36
C LEU A 89 -2.39 3.34 9.98
N ALA A 90 -3.33 2.43 9.75
CA ALA A 90 -4.65 2.50 10.36
C ALA A 90 -4.53 2.34 11.88
N LYS A 91 -5.08 3.29 12.63
CA LYS A 91 -5.17 3.23 14.09
C LYS A 91 -5.93 1.98 14.53
N GLU A 92 -7.03 1.66 13.85
CA GLU A 92 -7.89 0.51 14.12
C GLU A 92 -7.14 -0.82 13.94
N PHE A 93 -6.29 -0.92 12.93
CA PHE A 93 -5.41 -2.07 12.72
C PHE A 93 -4.43 -2.25 13.89
N LEU A 94 -3.80 -1.17 14.35
CA LEU A 94 -2.85 -1.23 15.47
C LEU A 94 -3.54 -1.61 16.79
N GLU A 95 -4.73 -1.06 17.05
CA GLU A 95 -5.51 -1.35 18.25
C GLU A 95 -5.99 -2.81 18.29
N THR A 96 -6.37 -3.38 17.15
CA THR A 96 -6.79 -4.78 17.06
C THR A 96 -5.62 -5.78 17.12
N ASN A 97 -4.40 -5.33 16.81
CA ASN A 97 -3.20 -6.19 16.72
C ASN A 97 -2.14 -5.88 17.79
N THR A 98 -2.48 -5.22 18.91
CA THR A 98 -1.52 -4.83 19.95
C THR A 98 -0.62 -5.97 20.49
N LEU A 99 -1.11 -7.22 20.47
CA LEU A 99 -0.33 -8.40 20.88
C LEU A 99 0.16 -9.26 19.70
N ASN A 100 -0.13 -8.86 18.46
CA ASN A 100 0.20 -9.59 17.25
C ASN A 100 1.36 -8.95 16.50
N THR A 101 2.56 -9.17 17.04
CA THR A 101 3.81 -8.62 16.48
C THR A 101 4.04 -9.00 15.03
N ASN A 102 3.73 -10.24 14.65
CA ASN A 102 3.98 -10.71 13.29
C ASN A 102 3.10 -9.98 12.27
N THR A 103 1.84 -9.74 12.59
CA THR A 103 0.92 -9.02 11.70
C THR A 103 1.33 -7.57 11.51
N ILE A 104 1.68 -6.85 12.58
CA ILE A 104 2.16 -5.45 12.46
C ILE A 104 3.46 -5.38 11.66
N VAL A 105 4.42 -6.27 11.94
CA VAL A 105 5.69 -6.30 11.22
C VAL A 105 5.52 -6.68 9.76
N LYS A 106 4.61 -7.60 9.42
CA LYS A 106 4.30 -7.95 8.03
C LYS A 106 3.75 -6.75 7.27
N LEU A 107 2.81 -6.02 7.85
CA LEU A 107 2.28 -4.79 7.22
C LEU A 107 3.37 -3.73 7.06
N LEU A 108 4.16 -3.45 8.11
CA LEU A 108 5.29 -2.51 8.01
C LEU A 108 6.30 -2.91 6.92
N LEU A 109 6.56 -4.21 6.73
CA LEU A 109 7.42 -4.69 5.66
C LEU A 109 6.80 -4.45 4.28
N GLN A 110 5.48 -4.60 4.14
CA GLN A 110 4.76 -4.34 2.90
C GLN A 110 4.84 -2.86 2.52
N GLU A 111 4.47 -1.97 3.44
CA GLU A 111 4.53 -0.51 3.20
C GLU A 111 5.95 -0.01 2.96
N TYR A 112 6.93 -0.58 3.65
CA TYR A 112 8.33 -0.29 3.37
C TYR A 112 8.76 -0.85 2.01
N GLY A 113 8.16 -1.95 1.54
CA GLY A 113 8.36 -2.50 0.21
C GLY A 113 7.93 -1.54 -0.89
N HIS A 114 6.71 -0.99 -0.82
CA HIS A 114 6.21 0.06 -1.72
C HIS A 114 7.13 1.30 -1.73
N PHE A 115 7.58 1.75 -0.55
CA PHE A 115 8.59 2.81 -0.45
C PHE A 115 9.89 2.47 -1.18
N ILE A 116 10.37 1.23 -1.06
CA ILE A 116 11.58 0.80 -1.75
C ILE A 116 11.37 0.73 -3.26
N ASP A 117 10.25 0.20 -3.73
CA ASP A 117 9.92 0.19 -5.15
C ASP A 117 9.96 1.61 -5.71
N HIS A 118 9.20 2.52 -5.09
CA HIS A 118 9.15 3.93 -5.43
C HIS A 118 10.54 4.61 -5.42
N SER A 119 11.42 4.21 -4.50
CA SER A 119 12.76 4.80 -4.36
C SER A 119 13.73 4.32 -5.44
N ILE A 120 13.63 3.05 -5.84
CA ILE A 120 14.57 2.47 -6.79
C ILE A 120 14.05 2.59 -8.22
N ASN A 121 12.75 2.44 -8.45
CA ASN A 121 12.08 2.46 -9.75
C ASN A 121 11.60 3.85 -10.18
N SER A 122 11.66 4.12 -11.48
CA SER A 122 11.12 5.35 -12.07
C SER A 122 9.64 5.25 -12.42
N LEU A 123 9.16 4.01 -12.50
CA LEU A 123 7.77 3.64 -12.73
C LEU A 123 7.49 2.48 -11.78
N ASP A 124 6.36 2.57 -11.11
CA ASP A 124 5.86 1.56 -10.21
C ASP A 124 5.91 0.14 -10.80
N SER A 125 6.29 -0.83 -9.96
CA SER A 125 6.30 -2.24 -10.37
C SER A 125 4.87 -2.77 -10.48
N PRO A 126 4.55 -3.64 -11.45
CA PRO A 126 3.20 -4.20 -11.52
C PRO A 126 2.91 -5.16 -10.36
N GLY A 127 1.71 -5.04 -9.79
CA GLY A 127 1.22 -5.94 -8.74
C GLY A 127 1.27 -5.28 -7.36
N ASP A 128 1.32 -6.11 -6.33
CA ASP A 128 1.60 -5.71 -4.94
C ASP A 128 3.02 -6.19 -4.58
N GLU A 129 4.02 -5.46 -5.07
CA GLU A 129 5.44 -5.76 -4.84
C GLU A 129 5.84 -5.56 -3.38
N GLY A 130 5.13 -4.70 -2.64
CA GLY A 130 5.20 -4.59 -1.19
C GLY A 130 4.91 -5.92 -0.49
N GLU A 131 3.78 -6.56 -0.79
CA GLU A 131 3.37 -7.85 -0.21
C GLU A 131 4.34 -8.97 -0.62
N ILE A 132 4.80 -8.98 -1.88
CA ILE A 132 5.83 -9.91 -2.35
C ILE A 132 7.12 -9.73 -1.54
N PHE A 133 7.59 -8.48 -1.38
CA PHE A 133 8.78 -8.18 -0.60
C PHE A 133 8.64 -8.62 0.86
N ALA A 134 7.51 -8.31 1.50
CA ALA A 134 7.23 -8.70 2.88
C ALA A 134 7.31 -10.23 3.07
N ALA A 135 6.68 -11.00 2.18
CA ALA A 135 6.75 -12.46 2.20
C ALA A 135 8.19 -12.97 2.06
N LEU A 136 8.98 -12.39 1.13
CA LEU A 136 10.37 -12.79 0.89
C LEU A 136 11.30 -12.47 2.07
N VAL A 137 11.12 -11.32 2.73
CA VAL A 137 11.87 -10.94 3.94
C VAL A 137 11.51 -11.86 5.11
N LEU A 138 10.23 -12.22 5.25
CA LEU A 138 9.73 -13.16 6.26
C LEU A 138 10.07 -14.63 5.95
N LYS A 139 10.64 -14.91 4.78
CA LYS A 139 10.93 -16.27 4.27
C LYS A 139 9.67 -17.13 4.15
N GLU A 140 8.54 -16.49 3.87
CA GLU A 140 7.30 -17.17 3.50
C GLU A 140 7.47 -17.77 2.09
N SER A 141 6.91 -18.96 1.90
CA SER A 141 6.88 -19.60 0.59
C SER A 141 5.68 -19.05 -0.19
N LEU A 142 5.95 -18.39 -1.31
CA LEU A 142 4.94 -18.07 -2.31
C LEU A 142 4.97 -19.15 -3.38
N ASP A 143 3.90 -19.92 -3.50
CA ASP A 143 3.74 -20.80 -4.66
C ASP A 143 3.51 -19.97 -5.95
N GLU A 144 3.57 -20.62 -7.11
CA GLU A 144 3.44 -19.94 -8.41
C GLU A 144 2.10 -19.23 -8.57
N SER A 145 1.02 -19.81 -8.01
CA SER A 145 -0.32 -19.23 -8.10
C SER A 145 -0.44 -17.98 -7.22
N GLN A 146 0.06 -18.03 -5.98
CA GLN A 146 0.08 -16.90 -5.06
C GLN A 146 0.95 -15.77 -5.60
N LEU A 147 2.13 -16.11 -6.13
CA LEU A 147 3.00 -15.11 -6.75
C LEU A 147 2.31 -14.42 -7.93
N LEU A 148 1.67 -15.19 -8.82
CA LEU A 148 0.97 -14.62 -9.97
C LEU A 148 -0.20 -13.73 -9.55
N GLN A 149 -0.93 -14.12 -8.50
CA GLN A 149 -1.99 -13.29 -7.92
C GLN A 149 -1.43 -11.95 -7.44
N LEU A 150 -0.33 -11.96 -6.66
CA LEU A 150 0.28 -10.73 -6.17
C LEU A 150 0.84 -9.87 -7.31
N GLN A 151 1.49 -10.46 -8.32
CA GLN A 151 2.01 -9.76 -9.50
C GLN A 151 0.93 -9.14 -10.41
N THR A 152 -0.35 -9.44 -10.15
CA THR A 152 -1.49 -8.92 -10.92
C THR A 152 -2.51 -8.20 -10.06
N LYS A 153 -2.28 -8.12 -8.74
CA LYS A 153 -3.13 -7.42 -7.79
C LYS A 153 -3.00 -5.92 -8.04
N ASN A 154 -4.12 -5.23 -8.17
CA ASN A 154 -4.15 -3.79 -8.10
C ASN A 154 -4.53 -3.40 -6.68
N ASP A 155 -3.59 -2.82 -5.96
CA ASP A 155 -3.71 -2.32 -4.59
C ASP A 155 -3.65 -0.78 -4.54
N THR A 156 -3.73 -0.12 -5.69
CA THR A 156 -3.76 1.35 -5.74
C THR A 156 -5.15 1.91 -5.42
N ALA A 157 -5.17 3.07 -4.76
CA ALA A 157 -6.38 3.86 -4.56
C ALA A 157 -6.09 5.37 -4.63
N ILE A 158 -7.12 6.16 -4.93
CA ILE A 158 -7.07 7.62 -4.86
C ILE A 158 -7.87 8.07 -3.64
N ILE A 159 -7.22 8.80 -2.74
CA ILE A 159 -7.84 9.35 -1.53
C ILE A 159 -7.81 10.88 -1.53
N PHE A 160 -8.69 11.48 -0.72
CA PHE A 160 -8.65 12.90 -0.42
C PHE A 160 -8.26 13.10 1.05
N LEU A 161 -7.02 13.51 1.28
CA LEU A 161 -6.43 13.65 2.62
C LEU A 161 -5.80 15.04 2.75
N ASN A 162 -6.06 15.73 3.86
CA ASN A 162 -5.52 17.08 4.14
C ASN A 162 -5.71 18.08 2.97
N ASN A 163 -6.88 18.06 2.33
CA ASN A 163 -7.21 18.88 1.16
C ASN A 163 -6.37 18.60 -0.09
N GLN A 164 -5.73 17.44 -0.17
CA GLN A 164 -4.93 16.99 -1.31
C GLN A 164 -5.50 15.68 -1.86
N ILE A 165 -5.40 15.49 -3.18
CA ILE A 165 -5.67 14.21 -3.82
C ILE A 165 -4.34 13.46 -3.83
N LEU A 166 -4.33 12.26 -3.23
CA LEU A 166 -3.16 11.39 -3.18
C LEU A 166 -3.50 10.04 -3.80
N GLU A 167 -2.59 9.54 -4.63
CA GLU A 167 -2.53 8.13 -5.00
C GLU A 167 -1.76 7.38 -3.91
N ILE A 168 -2.31 6.25 -3.48
CA ILE A 168 -1.75 5.39 -2.44
C ILE A 168 -1.69 3.95 -2.94
N GLU A 169 -0.69 3.21 -2.47
CA GLU A 169 -0.63 1.74 -2.55
C GLU A 169 -1.11 1.20 -1.20
N GLN A 170 -2.07 0.27 -1.19
CA GLN A 170 -2.80 -0.16 0.00
C GLN A 170 -2.29 -1.52 0.51
N GLY A 171 -1.92 -1.58 1.79
CA GLY A 171 -1.58 -2.83 2.47
C GLY A 171 -2.67 -3.40 3.38
N GLY A 172 -2.57 -4.72 3.61
CA GLY A 172 -3.48 -5.47 4.48
C GLY A 172 -4.83 -5.81 3.83
N ALA A 173 -5.82 -6.12 4.66
CA ALA A 173 -7.13 -6.53 4.15
C ALA A 173 -7.96 -5.29 3.82
N VAL A 174 -8.22 -5.03 2.53
CA VAL A 174 -9.22 -4.03 2.10
C VAL A 174 -10.61 -4.66 2.22
N PRO A 175 -11.45 -4.30 3.20
CA PRO A 175 -12.81 -4.81 3.30
C PRO A 175 -13.63 -4.07 2.23
N GLY A 176 -13.65 -4.59 1.00
CA GLY A 176 -14.44 -4.03 -0.10
C GLY A 176 -13.72 -3.86 -1.44
N GLY A 177 -12.47 -4.32 -1.59
CA GLY A 177 -11.74 -4.28 -2.88
C GLY A 177 -12.18 -5.35 -3.89
N GLY A 178 -13.43 -5.82 -3.82
CA GLY A 178 -14.05 -6.65 -4.83
C GLY A 178 -15.31 -5.95 -5.27
N ASP A 179 -15.34 -5.50 -6.52
CA ASP A 179 -16.36 -4.70 -7.19
C ASP A 179 -16.37 -3.18 -6.92
N ASP A 180 -15.74 -2.43 -7.84
CA ASP A 180 -16.19 -1.08 -8.18
C ASP A 180 -17.60 -1.17 -8.79
N GLU A 181 -18.63 -1.34 -7.96
CA GLU A 181 -19.99 -0.99 -8.34
C GLU A 181 -20.11 0.53 -8.18
N ILE A 182 -19.89 1.26 -9.28
CA ILE A 182 -20.24 2.68 -9.39
C ILE A 182 -21.74 2.79 -9.10
N GLN A 183 -22.09 3.12 -7.85
CA GLN A 183 -23.42 3.59 -7.50
C GLN A 183 -23.54 5.00 -8.07
N GLU A 184 -24.14 5.06 -9.27
CA GLU A 184 -24.53 6.26 -9.97
C GLU A 184 -25.41 7.12 -9.06
N ILE A 185 -24.80 8.13 -8.44
CA ILE A 185 -25.51 9.21 -7.77
C ILE A 185 -26.15 10.05 -8.87
N LEU A 186 -27.35 9.67 -9.30
CA LEU A 186 -28.30 10.59 -9.92
C LEU A 186 -29.63 10.53 -9.18
N GLY A 187 -30.00 11.71 -8.71
CA GLY A 187 -31.05 11.92 -7.73
C GLY A 187 -32.42 11.44 -8.17
N ASP A 188 -33.15 11.03 -7.15
CA ASP A 188 -34.60 11.03 -7.04
C ASP A 188 -35.26 12.14 -7.88
N SER A 189 -36.07 11.72 -8.86
CA SER A 189 -37.17 12.50 -9.43
C SER A 189 -38.15 11.54 -10.10
N ASP A 190 -39.21 11.23 -9.36
CA ASP A 190 -40.47 10.72 -9.85
C ASP A 190 -40.85 11.31 -11.23
N ASN A 191 -41.02 10.46 -12.25
CA ASN A 191 -42.23 10.51 -13.07
C ASN A 191 -42.46 9.28 -13.95
N ASN A 192 -43.74 8.88 -13.96
CA ASN A 192 -44.31 7.73 -14.62
C ASN A 192 -44.22 7.73 -16.16
N ASN A 193 -44.12 6.51 -16.70
CA ASN A 193 -44.68 6.03 -17.96
C ASN A 193 -44.02 6.50 -19.27
N LEU A 194 -43.33 5.59 -19.96
CA LEU A 194 -43.71 5.12 -21.31
C LEU A 194 -42.73 4.06 -21.82
N SER A 195 -43.29 2.93 -22.20
CA SER A 195 -42.68 1.86 -22.99
C SER A 195 -41.99 2.38 -24.25
N ALA A 196 -40.73 2.01 -24.49
CA ALA A 196 -40.20 1.71 -25.82
C ALA A 196 -38.74 1.22 -25.78
N ASN A 197 -38.56 -0.04 -26.21
CA ASN A 197 -37.54 -0.48 -27.15
C ASN A 197 -36.05 -0.20 -26.83
N ILE A 198 -35.32 -1.24 -26.44
CA ILE A 198 -33.85 -1.29 -26.54
C ILE A 198 -33.45 -1.52 -28.01
N PRO A 199 -32.45 -0.78 -28.52
CA PRO A 199 -31.49 -1.37 -29.43
C PRO A 199 -30.06 -1.24 -28.93
N ALA A 200 -29.33 -2.33 -29.13
CA ALA A 200 -27.92 -2.50 -28.84
C ALA A 200 -26.99 -1.54 -29.61
N GLY A 201 -25.86 -1.24 -28.98
CA GLY A 201 -24.61 -0.92 -29.67
C GLY A 201 -24.22 0.56 -29.71
N LYS A 202 -23.25 0.93 -28.85
CA LYS A 202 -22.24 1.92 -29.25
C LYS A 202 -20.98 1.81 -28.38
N LYS A 203 -19.89 1.34 -29.02
CA LYS A 203 -18.51 1.70 -28.66
C LYS A 203 -18.39 3.22 -28.66
N LEU A 204 -17.70 3.79 -27.67
CA LEU A 204 -17.17 5.15 -27.75
C LEU A 204 -15.66 5.10 -27.62
N SER A 205 -15.02 5.28 -28.78
CA SER A 205 -13.61 5.60 -28.95
C SER A 205 -13.35 7.03 -28.50
N ILE A 206 -12.37 7.22 -27.62
CA ILE A 206 -11.84 8.54 -27.27
C ILE A 206 -10.87 8.98 -28.37
N ALA A 207 -11.26 10.00 -29.13
CA ALA A 207 -10.42 10.66 -30.12
C ALA A 207 -9.52 11.70 -29.42
N ASN A 208 -8.21 11.54 -29.55
CA ASN A 208 -7.22 12.54 -29.19
C ASN A 208 -7.24 13.68 -30.20
N ASN A 209 -7.26 14.92 -29.70
CA ASN A 209 -7.31 16.13 -30.51
C ASN A 209 -6.00 16.93 -30.38
N GLN A 210 -5.18 16.86 -31.45
CA GLN A 210 -4.34 17.92 -32.07
C GLN A 210 -3.13 18.49 -31.28
N PRO A 211 -2.22 19.31 -31.88
CA PRO A 211 -1.95 19.59 -33.31
C PRO A 211 -0.44 19.55 -33.72
N TYR A 212 -0.24 19.61 -35.04
CA TYR A 212 0.90 20.05 -35.89
C TYR A 212 1.39 18.99 -36.88
#